data_AF-A0A2S7IPT2-F1
#
_entry.id   AF-A0A2S7IPT2-F1
#
_cell.length_a   1.000
_cell.length_b   1.000
_cell.length_c   1.000
_cell.angle_alpha   90.00
_cell.angle_beta   90.00
_cell.angle_gamma   90.00
#
_symmetry.space_group_name_H-M   'P 1'
#
loop_
_entity.id
_entity.type
_entity.pdbx_description
1 polymer ?
#
loop_
_entity_poly.entity_id
_entity_poly.type
_entity_poly.pdbx_seq_one_letter_code
_entity_poly.pdbx_strand_id
1 'polypeptide(L)'
;MSTLEGIHTLRKLIMAGDKVLVRPSDGQQKTRSGLYLPPTVTEKEDIQQGVVIKVGPGFPIPAASDEDEPWKEKKEDVKYVPLQVRENDQILFLRRNAFDVEIDGEKYLIIPHSAILLMVREDELSELGL
;
A
#
# COMPACT_ATOMS: atom_id res chain seq x y z
N MET A 1 1.40 -26.94 2.57
CA MET A 1 2.84 -26.66 2.64
C MET A 1 3.21 -25.28 2.08
N SER A 2 2.38 -24.62 1.26
CA SER A 2 2.69 -23.34 0.59
C SER A 2 2.55 -22.06 1.44
N THR A 3 1.66 -22.03 2.43
CA THR A 3 1.34 -20.78 3.15
C THR A 3 2.49 -20.25 4.01
N LEU A 4 3.33 -21.14 4.56
CA LEU A 4 4.46 -20.73 5.42
C LEU A 4 5.61 -20.14 4.60
N GLU A 5 5.90 -20.71 3.42
CA GLU A 5 6.93 -20.20 2.51
C GLU A 5 6.60 -18.79 2.01
N GLY A 6 5.33 -18.54 1.64
CA GLY A 6 4.85 -17.22 1.21
C GLY A 6 5.12 -16.10 2.21
N ILE A 7 4.86 -16.35 3.51
CA ILE A 7 5.09 -15.37 4.57
C ILE A 7 6.59 -15.09 4.75
N HIS A 8 7.46 -16.08 4.51
CA HIS A 8 8.91 -15.88 4.58
C HIS A 8 9.45 -15.00 3.45
N THR A 9 8.92 -15.12 2.24
CA THR A 9 9.31 -14.27 1.11
C THR A 9 8.84 -12.83 1.32
N LEU A 10 7.57 -12.63 1.67
CA LEU A 10 7.01 -11.29 1.91
C LEU A 10 7.82 -10.51 2.93
N ARG A 11 8.25 -11.14 4.03
CA ARG A 11 9.07 -10.49 5.07
C ARG A 11 10.36 -9.88 4.53
N LYS A 12 10.98 -10.47 3.52
CA LYS A 12 12.24 -10.00 2.91
C LYS A 12 12.05 -8.88 1.90
N LEU A 13 10.82 -8.58 1.49
CA LEU A 13 10.54 -7.51 0.54
C LEU A 13 10.62 -6.16 1.23
N ILE A 14 11.25 -5.19 0.54
CA ILE A 14 11.35 -3.80 0.98
C ILE A 14 10.68 -2.94 -0.07
N MET A 15 9.72 -2.12 0.36
CA MET A 15 9.03 -1.19 -0.52
C MET A 15 9.87 0.07 -0.68
N ALA A 16 10.05 0.53 -1.91
CA ALA A 16 10.82 1.75 -2.19
C ALA A 16 9.93 3.01 -2.11
N GLY A 17 10.42 4.05 -1.43
CA GLY A 17 9.75 5.36 -1.38
C GLY A 17 8.33 5.29 -0.79
N ASP A 18 7.38 5.86 -1.51
CA ASP A 18 5.96 5.95 -1.14
C ASP A 18 5.11 4.78 -1.64
N LYS A 19 5.74 3.70 -2.12
CA LYS A 19 5.03 2.52 -2.63
C LYS A 19 4.41 1.71 -1.51
N VAL A 20 3.26 1.10 -1.81
CA VAL A 20 2.49 0.24 -0.90
C VAL A 20 2.14 -1.06 -1.62
N LEU A 21 2.39 -2.19 -0.97
CA LEU A 21 1.99 -3.51 -1.46
C LEU A 21 0.62 -3.86 -0.88
N VAL A 22 -0.30 -4.25 -1.75
CA VAL A 22 -1.71 -4.47 -1.42
C VAL A 22 -2.15 -5.83 -1.93
N ARG A 23 -2.87 -6.57 -1.10
CA ARG A 23 -3.63 -7.75 -1.55
C ARG A 23 -5.03 -7.27 -1.95
N PRO A 24 -5.42 -7.33 -3.24
CA PRO A 24 -6.75 -6.92 -3.66
C PRO A 24 -7.82 -7.82 -3.05
N SER A 25 -8.98 -7.25 -2.72
CA SER A 25 -10.17 -8.00 -2.33
C SER A 25 -10.93 -8.45 -3.58
N ASP A 26 -11.48 -9.68 -3.59
CA ASP A 26 -12.15 -10.30 -4.75
C ASP A 26 -13.52 -9.66 -5.14
N GLY A 27 -13.80 -8.44 -4.67
CA GLY A 27 -15.17 -7.98 -4.39
C GLY A 27 -15.93 -7.19 -5.45
N GLN A 28 -15.45 -7.00 -6.70
CA GLN A 28 -16.09 -6.04 -7.61
C GLN A 28 -16.60 -6.54 -8.96
N GLN A 29 -16.26 -7.76 -9.41
CA GLN A 29 -16.72 -8.22 -10.73
C GLN A 29 -18.18 -8.70 -10.77
N LYS A 30 -18.86 -8.86 -9.62
CA LYS A 30 -20.27 -9.24 -9.57
C LYS A 30 -21.07 -8.24 -8.75
N THR A 31 -21.94 -7.49 -9.42
CA THR A 31 -23.04 -6.82 -8.72
C THR A 31 -23.91 -7.89 -8.04
N ARG A 32 -24.48 -7.59 -6.87
CA ARG A 32 -25.34 -8.52 -6.10
C ARG A 32 -26.50 -9.11 -6.91
N SER A 33 -26.85 -8.49 -8.04
CA SER A 33 -27.92 -8.87 -8.95
C SER A 33 -27.49 -9.63 -10.21
N GLY A 34 -26.18 -9.88 -10.42
CA GLY A 34 -25.68 -10.59 -11.61
C GLY A 34 -25.75 -9.78 -12.92
N LEU A 35 -26.00 -8.47 -12.85
CA LEU A 35 -25.98 -7.59 -14.01
C LEU A 35 -24.54 -7.22 -14.39
N TYR A 36 -24.20 -7.45 -15.65
CA TYR A 36 -23.00 -6.92 -16.29
C TYR A 36 -23.14 -5.41 -16.46
N LEU A 37 -22.16 -4.65 -15.98
CA LEU A 37 -22.12 -3.20 -16.20
C LEU A 37 -21.71 -2.93 -17.66
N PRO A 38 -22.42 -2.04 -18.38
CA PRO A 38 -22.00 -1.61 -19.70
C PRO A 38 -20.64 -0.90 -19.62
N PRO A 39 -19.82 -0.92 -20.69
CA PRO A 39 -18.43 -0.42 -20.69
C PRO A 39 -18.29 1.08 -20.39
N THR A 40 -19.40 1.82 -20.30
CA THR A 40 -19.47 3.25 -19.95
C THR A 40 -19.36 3.51 -18.44
N VAL A 41 -19.19 2.48 -17.61
CA VAL A 41 -19.09 2.57 -16.13
C VAL A 41 -17.62 2.49 -15.65
N THR A 42 -16.72 3.10 -16.42
CA THR A 42 -15.27 3.08 -16.17
C THR A 42 -14.88 3.64 -14.80
N GLU A 43 -15.62 4.63 -14.29
CA GLU A 43 -15.30 5.29 -13.00
C GLU A 43 -15.39 4.36 -11.78
N LYS A 44 -16.19 3.30 -11.84
CA LYS A 44 -16.28 2.32 -10.73
C LYS A 44 -15.26 1.19 -10.86
N GLU A 45 -14.80 0.88 -12.07
CA GLU A 45 -13.78 -0.16 -12.30
C GLU A 45 -12.37 0.29 -11.86
N ASP A 46 -12.15 1.61 -11.83
CA ASP A 46 -10.91 2.20 -11.34
C ASP A 46 -10.77 2.10 -9.83
N ILE A 47 -11.83 1.96 -9.05
CA ILE A 47 -11.76 2.01 -7.58
C ILE A 47 -11.81 0.58 -7.03
N GLN A 48 -10.76 0.09 -6.40
CA GLN A 48 -10.73 -1.24 -5.78
C GLN A 48 -10.50 -1.18 -4.27
N GLN A 49 -10.87 -2.27 -3.60
CA GLN A 49 -10.59 -2.49 -2.18
C GLN A 49 -9.47 -3.51 -2.01
N GLY A 50 -8.73 -3.41 -0.93
CA GLY A 50 -7.69 -4.37 -0.59
C GLY A 50 -7.14 -4.17 0.82
N VAL A 51 -6.25 -5.07 1.22
CA VAL A 51 -5.55 -5.02 2.50
C VAL A 51 -4.08 -4.70 2.27
N VAL A 52 -3.53 -3.77 3.05
CA VAL A 52 -2.12 -3.40 2.97
C VAL A 52 -1.26 -4.49 3.57
N ILE A 53 -0.28 -4.95 2.79
CA ILE A 53 0.65 -6.01 3.18
C ILE A 53 2.00 -5.44 3.59
N LYS A 54 2.49 -4.42 2.87
CA LYS A 54 3.73 -3.71 3.18
C LYS A 54 3.69 -2.24 2.78
N VAL A 55 4.41 -1.43 3.53
CA VAL A 55 4.52 0.02 3.31
C VAL A 55 5.98 0.43 3.07
N GLY A 56 6.19 1.39 2.18
CA GLY A 56 7.50 2.00 1.97
C GLY A 56 7.86 2.99 3.07
N PRO A 57 9.13 3.43 3.12
CA PRO A 57 9.61 4.39 4.11
C PRO A 57 8.97 5.78 3.96
N GLY A 58 8.32 6.05 2.82
CA GLY A 58 7.62 7.29 2.51
C GLY A 58 8.46 8.24 1.67
N PHE A 59 8.31 9.55 1.88
CA PHE A 59 8.91 10.56 1.01
C PHE A 59 10.30 10.95 1.52
N PRO A 60 11.36 10.86 0.70
CA PRO A 60 12.69 11.26 1.11
C PRO A 60 12.70 12.78 1.37
N ILE A 61 13.25 13.16 2.51
CA ILE A 61 13.56 14.55 2.83
C ILE A 61 14.94 14.81 2.23
N PRO A 62 15.09 15.80 1.34
CA PRO A 62 16.41 16.24 0.93
C PRO A 62 17.21 16.57 2.18
N ALA A 63 18.44 16.04 2.30
CA ALA A 63 19.32 16.49 3.38
C ALA A 63 19.42 18.01 3.24
N ALA A 64 18.88 18.74 4.22
CA ALA A 64 19.32 20.10 4.42
C ALA A 64 20.83 19.98 4.60
N SER A 65 21.60 20.68 3.79
CA SER A 65 23.02 20.88 4.04
C SER A 65 23.10 21.55 5.40
N ASP A 66 23.24 20.77 6.47
CA ASP A 66 23.71 21.29 7.75
C ASP A 66 25.16 21.70 7.48
N GLU A 67 25.32 22.93 6.99
CA GLU A 67 26.57 23.65 7.05
C GLU A 67 26.92 23.80 8.55
N ASP A 68 28.21 23.56 8.86
CA ASP A 68 28.94 24.14 9.99
C ASP A 68 29.13 23.37 11.31
N GLU A 69 29.44 22.07 11.30
CA GLU A 69 30.19 21.47 12.43
C GLU A 69 31.30 20.49 11.96
N PRO A 70 32.58 20.91 11.91
CA PRO A 70 33.71 20.09 11.44
C PRO A 70 33.97 18.79 12.21
N TRP A 71 33.37 18.63 13.39
CA TRP A 71 33.53 17.47 14.27
C TRP A 71 32.38 16.46 14.18
N LYS A 72 31.29 16.76 13.45
CA LYS A 72 30.19 15.79 13.26
C LYS A 72 30.55 14.83 12.13
N GLU A 73 30.53 13.53 12.43
CA GLU A 73 30.54 12.50 11.40
C GLU A 73 29.35 12.73 10.47
N LYS A 74 29.61 12.97 9.18
CA LYS A 74 28.57 13.08 8.14
C LYS A 74 27.84 11.75 8.03
N LYS A 75 26.74 11.59 8.77
CA LYS A 75 25.79 10.51 8.50
C LYS A 75 24.93 10.94 7.32
N GLU A 76 25.27 10.46 6.13
CA GLU A 76 24.48 10.62 4.90
C GLU A 76 23.21 9.74 4.91
N ASP A 77 22.58 9.57 6.08
CA ASP A 77 21.36 8.78 6.18
C ASP A 77 20.19 9.59 5.60
N VAL A 78 19.60 9.10 4.51
CA VAL A 78 18.40 9.69 3.91
C VAL A 78 17.27 9.61 4.94
N LYS A 79 16.78 10.77 5.39
CA LYS A 79 15.60 10.86 6.26
C LYS A 79 14.34 10.75 5.41
N TYR A 80 13.30 10.10 5.93
CA TYR A 80 12.01 9.97 5.26
C TYR A 80 10.88 10.52 6.11
N VAL A 81 9.89 11.12 5.45
CA VAL A 81 8.56 11.36 6.05
C VAL A 81 7.75 10.07 5.89
N PRO A 82 7.33 9.42 6.99
CA PRO A 82 6.62 8.15 6.92
C PRO A 82 5.23 8.31 6.29
N LEU A 83 4.73 7.23 5.69
CA LEU A 83 3.36 7.19 5.17
C LEU A 83 2.33 7.11 6.31
N GLN A 84 1.13 7.65 6.07
CA GLN A 84 0.01 7.54 7.02
C GLN A 84 -0.57 6.11 7.09
N VAL A 85 -0.45 5.37 5.99
CA VAL A 85 -0.93 3.99 5.86
C VAL A 85 -0.02 3.02 6.61
N ARG A 86 -0.62 2.00 7.21
CA ARG A 86 0.06 0.96 7.99
C ARG A 86 -0.20 -0.42 7.39
N GLU A 87 0.65 -1.37 7.75
CA GLU A 87 0.37 -2.78 7.46
C GLU A 87 -0.95 -3.20 8.11
N ASN A 88 -1.73 -4.01 7.40
CA ASN A 88 -3.09 -4.47 7.75
C ASN A 88 -4.21 -3.43 7.64
N ASP A 89 -3.93 -2.18 7.24
CA ASP A 89 -5.02 -1.24 6.93
C ASP A 89 -5.87 -1.78 5.77
N GLN A 90 -7.21 -1.70 5.90
CA GLN A 90 -8.12 -1.91 4.78
C GLN A 90 -8.22 -0.61 3.98
N ILE A 91 -8.03 -0.65 2.68
CA ILE A 91 -7.96 0.55 1.84
C ILE A 91 -8.91 0.50 0.65
N LEU A 92 -9.37 1.67 0.24
CA LEU A 92 -9.96 1.92 -1.07
C LEU A 92 -8.94 2.70 -1.91
N PHE A 93 -8.65 2.26 -3.12
CA PHE A 93 -7.61 2.88 -3.95
C PHE A 93 -7.95 2.83 -5.44
N LEU A 94 -7.24 3.64 -6.22
CA LEU A 94 -7.37 3.67 -7.68
C LEU A 94 -6.45 2.65 -8.36
N ARG A 95 -7.01 1.64 -9.05
CA ARG A 95 -6.29 0.59 -9.79
C ARG A 95 -5.52 1.14 -10.99
N ARG A 96 -5.94 2.24 -11.61
CA ARG A 96 -5.28 2.80 -12.81
C ARG A 96 -3.79 3.13 -12.59
N ASN A 97 -3.36 3.33 -11.34
CA ASN A 97 -1.98 3.61 -10.95
C ASN A 97 -1.27 2.38 -10.33
N ALA A 98 -1.88 1.20 -10.40
CA ALA A 98 -1.38 -0.02 -9.79
C ALA A 98 -0.54 -0.86 -10.76
N PHE A 99 0.45 -1.56 -10.21
CA PHE A 99 1.23 -2.58 -10.91
C PHE A 99 0.87 -3.96 -10.36
N ASP A 100 0.44 -4.88 -11.22
CA ASP A 100 0.23 -6.27 -10.86
C ASP A 100 1.58 -6.98 -10.61
N VAL A 101 1.68 -7.67 -9.47
CA VAL A 101 2.85 -8.49 -9.12
C VAL A 101 2.39 -9.82 -8.56
N GLU A 102 3.08 -10.90 -8.93
CA GLU A 102 2.83 -12.24 -8.38
C GLU A 102 4.00 -12.63 -7.47
N ILE A 103 3.70 -13.01 -6.24
CA ILE A 103 4.68 -13.42 -5.23
C ILE A 103 4.21 -14.77 -4.70
N ASP A 104 5.03 -15.80 -4.87
CA ASP A 104 4.75 -17.17 -4.43
C ASP A 104 3.40 -17.73 -4.91
N GLY A 105 3.00 -17.37 -6.13
CA GLY A 105 1.74 -17.81 -6.73
C GLY A 105 0.50 -17.02 -6.29
N GLU A 106 0.68 -16.00 -5.45
CA GLU A 106 -0.40 -15.09 -5.02
C GLU A 106 -0.28 -13.74 -5.72
N LYS A 107 -1.44 -13.16 -6.08
CA LYS A 107 -1.51 -11.87 -6.77
C LYS A 107 -1.55 -10.72 -5.77
N TYR A 108 -0.74 -9.73 -6.02
CA TYR A 108 -0.65 -8.48 -5.28
C TYR A 108 -0.64 -7.28 -6.24
N LEU A 109 -0.85 -6.11 -5.68
CA LEU A 109 -0.78 -4.83 -6.37
C LEU A 109 0.24 -3.95 -5.67
N ILE A 110 1.09 -3.29 -6.45
CA ILE A 110 1.94 -2.21 -5.96
C ILE A 110 1.30 -0.89 -6.39
N ILE A 111 0.97 -0.04 -5.43
CA ILE A 111 0.36 1.28 -5.68
C ILE A 111 1.20 2.38 -5.04
N PRO A 112 1.22 3.61 -5.59
CA PRO A 112 1.73 4.77 -4.88
C PRO A 112 0.77 5.17 -3.75
N HIS A 113 1.29 5.78 -2.68
CA HIS A 113 0.46 6.27 -1.58
C HIS A 113 -0.65 7.22 -2.04
N SER A 114 -0.38 8.03 -3.07
CA SER A 114 -1.34 8.98 -3.67
C SER A 114 -2.55 8.33 -4.35
N ALA A 115 -2.51 7.02 -4.62
CA ALA A 115 -3.65 6.29 -5.18
C ALA A 115 -4.66 5.85 -4.11
N ILE A 116 -4.31 5.93 -2.82
CA ILE A 116 -5.18 5.55 -1.71
C ILE A 116 -6.19 6.68 -1.46
N LEU A 117 -7.48 6.34 -1.48
CA LEU A 117 -8.58 7.29 -1.29
C LEU A 117 -9.04 7.34 0.17
N LEU A 118 -9.09 6.18 0.82
CA LEU A 118 -9.41 6.05 2.24
C LEU A 118 -8.76 4.79 2.82
N MET A 119 -8.61 4.79 4.14
CA MET A 119 -8.18 3.62 4.92
C MET A 119 -9.07 3.44 6.14
N VAL A 120 -9.27 2.19 6.53
CA VAL A 120 -10.02 1.76 7.72
C VAL A 120 -9.08 0.92 8.58
N ARG A 121 -9.05 1.23 9.87
CA ARG A 121 -8.21 0.56 10.86
C ARG A 121 -9.10 -0.06 11.93
N GLU A 122 -9.14 -1.38 11.98
CA GLU A 122 -10.03 -2.12 12.89
C GLU A 122 -9.66 -1.89 14.37
N ASP A 123 -8.38 -1.72 14.68
CA ASP A 123 -7.90 -1.47 16.04
C ASP A 123 -8.53 -0.20 16.65
N GLU A 124 -8.68 0.87 15.84
CA GLU A 124 -9.26 2.15 16.29
C GLU A 124 -10.80 2.12 16.30
N LEU A 125 -11.44 1.26 15.49
CA LEU A 125 -12.91 1.09 15.49
C LEU A 125 -13.40 0.39 16.77
N SER A 126 -12.63 -0.58 17.26
CA SER A 126 -12.96 -1.30 18.49
C SER A 126 -12.96 -0.38 19.74
N GLU A 127 -12.09 0.64 19.75
CA GLU A 127 -12.04 1.65 20.81
C GLU A 127 -13.20 2.66 20.73
N LEU A 128 -13.79 2.84 19.56
CA LEU A 128 -14.95 3.70 19.33
C LEU A 128 -16.30 3.00 19.63
N GLY A 129 -16.28 1.70 19.97
CA GLY A 129 -17.48 0.95 20.36
C GLY A 129 -18.48 0.74 19.21
N LEU A 130 -18.01 0.72 17.97
CA LEU A 130 -18.81 0.47 16.76
C LEU A 130 -18.62 -0.95 16.23
#